data_AF-A0A6M2E1H3-F1
#
_entry.id   AF-A0A6M2E1H3-F1
#
_cell.length_a   1.000
_cell.length_b   1.000
_cell.length_c   1.000
_cell.angle_alpha   90.00
_cell.angle_beta   90.00
_cell.angle_gamma   90.00
#
_symmetry.space_group_name_H-M   'P 1'
#
loop_
_entity.id
_entity.type
_entity.pdbx_description
1 polymer ?
#
loop_
_entity_poly.entity_id
_entity_poly.type
_entity_poly.pdbx_seq_one_letter_code
_entity_poly.pdbx_strand_id
1 'polypeptide(L)'
;MASKRSVSPAVAMVREFLLGRQWNGQLRFPGDLSTRSPPPPNLPPGPACKLSDNYYYTRDARREVGYPKVIADGTVPLKQIADASKREKKIPTPGIRYLP
;
A
#
# COMPACT_ATOMS: atom_id res chain seq x y z
N MET A 1 2.36 26.16 28.80
CA MET A 1 3.13 25.42 27.78
C MET A 1 4.61 25.60 28.11
N ALA A 2 5.34 24.52 28.44
CA ALA A 2 6.78 24.63 28.66
C ALA A 2 7.47 25.05 27.35
N SER A 3 8.27 26.11 27.38
CA SER A 3 9.01 26.60 26.21
C SER A 3 9.99 25.52 25.70
N LYS A 4 10.10 25.36 24.38
CA LYS A 4 11.05 24.43 23.76
C LYS A 4 12.47 24.86 24.14
N ARG A 5 13.32 23.92 24.55
CA ARG A 5 14.71 24.24 24.90
C ARG A 5 15.45 24.71 23.65
N SER A 6 15.94 25.95 23.66
CA SER A 6 16.75 26.54 22.60
C SER A 6 18.15 26.90 23.13
N VAL A 7 19.05 27.20 22.20
CA VAL A 7 20.39 27.72 22.51
C VAL A 7 20.29 29.21 22.81
N SER A 8 21.29 29.80 23.48
CA SER A 8 21.32 31.24 23.72
C SER A 8 21.20 32.05 22.42
N PRO A 9 20.61 33.27 22.46
CA PRO A 9 20.38 34.07 21.26
C PRO A 9 21.64 34.32 20.41
N ALA A 10 22.79 34.55 21.05
CA ALA A 10 24.06 34.77 20.35
C ALA A 10 24.47 33.55 19.50
N VAL A 11 24.34 32.34 20.05
CA VAL A 11 24.69 31.11 19.32
C VAL A 11 23.63 30.78 18.27
N ALA A 12 22.36 31.11 18.53
CA ALA A 12 21.30 30.98 17.53
C ALA A 12 21.56 31.86 16.30
N MET A 13 22.04 33.09 16.49
CA MET A 13 22.42 33.99 15.39
C MET A 13 23.57 33.42 14.55
N VAL A 14 24.65 32.95 15.20
CA VAL A 14 25.78 32.33 14.47
C VAL A 14 25.31 31.13 13.66
N ARG A 15 24.45 30.28 14.25
CA ARG A 15 23.91 29.10 13.58
C ARG A 15 23.06 29.47 12.35
N GLU A 16 22.16 30.42 12.48
CA GLU A 16 21.27 30.82 11.37
C GLU A 16 22.04 31.55 10.27
N PHE A 17 23.05 32.34 10.63
CA PHE A 17 23.97 32.95 9.69
C PHE A 17 24.73 31.91 8.85
N LEU A 18 25.34 30.91 9.50
CA LEU A 18 26.07 29.83 8.81
C LEU A 18 25.16 28.89 8.01
N LEU A 19 23.91 28.72 8.44
CA LEU A 19 22.92 27.89 7.72
C LEU A 19 22.28 28.60 6.53
N GLY A 20 22.33 29.94 6.46
CA GLY A 20 21.62 30.74 5.45
C GLY A 20 20.10 30.61 5.52
N ARG A 21 19.56 30.06 6.61
CA ARG A 21 18.12 29.84 6.82
C ARG A 21 17.77 29.78 8.30
N GLN A 22 16.48 29.94 8.58
CA GLN A 22 15.93 29.72 9.92
C GLN A 22 16.07 28.25 10.33
N TRP A 23 16.50 28.02 11.58
CA TRP A 23 16.70 26.68 12.11
C TRP A 23 15.37 26.00 12.42
N ASN A 24 15.17 24.79 11.90
CA ASN A 24 13.87 24.10 11.91
C ASN A 24 13.71 23.02 13.01
N GLY A 25 14.64 22.91 13.97
CA GLY A 25 14.44 22.10 15.19
C GLY A 25 14.16 20.62 14.97
N GLN A 26 15.20 19.79 14.83
CA GLN A 26 15.08 18.33 14.63
C GLN A 26 14.80 17.55 15.93
N LEU A 27 14.99 18.19 17.09
CA LEU A 27 14.77 17.55 18.38
C LEU A 27 13.29 17.46 18.70
N ARG A 28 12.90 16.37 19.35
CA ARG A 28 11.52 16.12 19.74
C ARG A 28 11.28 16.63 21.16
N PHE A 29 10.40 17.61 21.31
CA PHE A 29 10.02 18.18 22.60
C PHE A 29 8.69 17.60 23.08
N PRO A 30 8.46 17.47 24.40
CA PRO A 30 7.23 16.88 24.94
C PRO A 30 5.94 17.57 24.49
N GLY A 31 5.97 18.88 24.19
CA GLY A 31 4.80 19.62 23.73
C GLY A 31 4.41 19.38 22.27
N ASP A 32 5.35 18.91 21.43
CA ASP A 32 5.09 18.57 20.02
C ASP A 32 4.85 17.06 19.82
N LEU A 33 5.08 16.27 20.87
CA LEU A 33 4.91 14.83 20.84
C LEU A 33 3.54 14.45 21.40
N SER A 34 2.98 13.37 20.87
CA SER A 34 1.87 12.70 21.53
C SER A 34 2.29 12.15 22.89
N THR A 35 1.31 12.02 23.79
CA THR A 35 1.54 11.44 25.11
C THR A 35 2.04 10.00 25.01
N ARG A 36 2.90 9.59 25.95
CA ARG A 36 3.40 8.20 26.02
C ARG A 36 2.35 7.22 26.57
N SER A 37 1.33 7.73 27.23
CA SER A 37 0.22 6.96 27.80
C SER A 37 -1.09 7.58 27.30
N PRO A 38 -1.47 7.32 26.02
CA PRO A 38 -2.75 7.76 25.51
C PRO A 38 -3.89 6.99 26.22
N PRO A 39 -5.11 7.55 26.25
CA PRO A 39 -6.28 6.83 26.74
C PRO A 39 -6.57 5.60 25.86
N PRO A 40 -7.25 4.58 26.40
CA PRO A 40 -7.60 3.39 25.62
C PRO A 40 -8.47 3.78 24.41
N PRO A 41 -8.10 3.34 23.18
CA PRO A 41 -8.87 3.68 21.99
C PRO A 41 -10.15 2.84 21.88
N ASN A 42 -11.22 3.43 21.35
CA ASN A 42 -12.43 2.72 20.94
C ASN A 42 -12.44 2.57 19.42
N LEU A 43 -12.02 1.40 18.91
CA LEU A 43 -11.89 1.15 17.47
C LEU A 43 -13.25 0.76 16.86
N PRO A 44 -13.56 1.21 15.63
CA PRO A 44 -14.78 0.79 14.96
C PRO A 44 -14.72 -0.72 14.62
N PRO A 45 -15.88 -1.40 14.62
CA PRO A 45 -15.95 -2.82 14.28
C PRO A 45 -15.64 -3.05 12.80
N GLY A 46 -15.12 -4.24 12.48
CA GLY A 46 -14.89 -4.67 11.10
C GLY A 46 -16.20 -5.00 10.35
N PRO A 47 -16.14 -5.16 9.02
CA PRO A 47 -17.32 -5.39 8.19
C PRO A 47 -18.04 -6.72 8.47
N ALA A 48 -17.33 -7.69 9.06
CA ALA A 48 -17.86 -8.99 9.44
C ALA A 48 -18.31 -9.06 10.92
N CYS A 49 -18.43 -7.93 11.62
CA CYS A 49 -19.03 -7.87 12.96
C CYS A 49 -20.55 -7.67 12.87
N LYS A 50 -21.24 -8.62 12.22
CA LYS A 50 -22.70 -8.62 12.04
C LYS A 50 -23.32 -9.75 12.86
N LEU A 51 -24.50 -9.49 13.47
CA LEU A 51 -25.23 -10.45 14.31
C LEU A 51 -25.97 -11.53 13.51
N SER A 52 -26.49 -11.17 12.32
CA SER A 52 -27.19 -12.07 11.39
C SER A 52 -26.57 -11.99 9.99
N ASP A 53 -26.95 -12.94 9.12
CA ASP A 53 -26.57 -12.96 7.70
C ASP A 53 -25.05 -12.86 7.44
N ASN A 54 -24.28 -13.53 8.30
CA ASN A 54 -22.83 -13.43 8.35
C ASN A 54 -22.15 -14.81 8.45
N TYR A 55 -22.73 -15.79 7.76
CA TYR A 55 -22.15 -17.12 7.68
C TYR A 55 -20.77 -17.08 7.03
N TYR A 56 -19.82 -17.82 7.61
CA TYR A 56 -18.44 -17.78 7.14
C TYR A 56 -18.28 -18.29 5.71
N TYR A 57 -19.11 -19.26 5.28
CA TYR A 57 -18.99 -19.89 3.96
C TYR A 57 -19.23 -18.93 2.79
N THR A 58 -19.96 -17.83 2.98
CA THR A 58 -20.23 -16.84 1.92
C THR A 58 -19.09 -15.84 1.72
N ARG A 59 -18.10 -15.82 2.61
CA ARG A 59 -16.96 -14.87 2.58
C ARG A 59 -15.60 -15.55 2.72
N ASP A 60 -15.55 -16.87 2.62
CA ASP A 60 -14.30 -17.64 2.72
C ASP A 60 -13.60 -17.71 1.36
N ALA A 61 -12.95 -16.62 0.97
CA ALA A 61 -12.19 -16.54 -0.28
C ALA A 61 -11.09 -17.62 -0.39
N ARG A 62 -10.62 -18.19 0.73
CA ARG A 62 -9.62 -19.27 0.72
C ARG A 62 -10.16 -20.55 0.08
N ARG A 63 -11.48 -20.77 0.14
CA ARG A 63 -12.17 -21.93 -0.46
C ARG A 63 -12.69 -21.64 -1.87
N GLU A 64 -12.67 -20.38 -2.29
CA GLU A 64 -13.03 -19.99 -3.66
C GLU A 64 -11.87 -20.20 -4.64
N VAL A 65 -10.65 -20.39 -4.15
CA VAL A 65 -9.47 -20.66 -4.97
C VAL A 65 -9.59 -22.04 -5.62
N GLY A 66 -9.88 -22.05 -6.92
CA GLY A 66 -9.83 -23.25 -7.76
C GLY A 66 -8.42 -23.55 -8.26
N TYR A 67 -8.25 -24.74 -8.84
CA TYR A 67 -7.05 -25.10 -9.58
C TYR A 67 -6.85 -24.17 -10.79
N PRO A 68 -5.61 -23.93 -11.23
CA PRO A 68 -5.34 -23.15 -12.42
C PRO A 68 -6.02 -23.79 -13.63
N LYS A 69 -6.59 -22.96 -14.50
CA LYS A 69 -7.18 -23.41 -15.75
C LYS A 69 -6.06 -23.85 -16.71
N VAL A 70 -6.01 -25.14 -17.01
CA VAL A 70 -5.07 -25.70 -17.98
C VAL A 70 -5.50 -25.33 -19.40
N ILE A 71 -4.60 -24.72 -20.18
CA ILE A 71 -4.86 -24.28 -21.56
C ILE A 71 -4.34 -25.31 -22.57
N ALA A 72 -3.23 -25.98 -22.26
CA ALA A 72 -2.62 -27.01 -23.09
C ALA A 72 -1.86 -28.02 -22.21
N ASP A 73 -2.12 -29.30 -22.42
CA ASP A 73 -1.39 -30.42 -21.81
C ASP A 73 -0.77 -31.28 -22.91
N GLY A 74 0.49 -31.69 -22.75
CA GLY A 74 1.23 -32.51 -23.73
C GLY A 74 0.71 -33.96 -23.88
N THR A 75 -0.29 -34.34 -23.09
CA THR A 75 -0.95 -35.66 -23.10
C THR A 75 -2.18 -35.71 -24.01
N VAL A 76 -2.74 -34.56 -24.39
CA VAL A 76 -3.87 -34.46 -25.32
C VAL A 76 -3.31 -33.95 -26.66
N PRO A 77 -3.59 -34.61 -27.81
CA PRO A 77 -3.10 -34.14 -29.09
C PRO A 77 -3.63 -32.73 -29.33
N LEU A 78 -2.70 -31.76 -29.39
CA LEU A 78 -3.01 -30.36 -29.62
C LEU A 78 -3.71 -30.25 -30.97
N LYS A 79 -5.00 -29.89 -30.96
CA LYS A 79 -5.71 -29.54 -32.19
C LYS A 79 -5.01 -28.30 -32.77
N GLN A 80 -4.39 -28.47 -33.93
CA GLN A 80 -3.67 -27.43 -34.63
C GLN A 80 -4.60 -26.23 -34.85
N ILE A 81 -4.30 -25.11 -34.19
CA ILE A 81 -5.07 -23.86 -34.33
C ILE A 81 -4.56 -23.17 -35.60
N ALA A 82 -5.13 -23.60 -36.73
CA ALA A 82 -5.03 -23.04 -38.09
C ALA A 82 -3.83 -23.45 -38.97
N ASP A 83 -4.16 -23.70 -40.24
CA ASP A 83 -3.24 -23.77 -41.38
C ASP A 83 -2.57 -22.42 -41.65
N ALA A 84 -1.30 -22.45 -42.03
CA ALA A 84 -0.43 -21.29 -42.29
C ALA A 84 -0.89 -20.37 -43.45
N SER A 85 -2.07 -20.59 -44.03
CA SER A 85 -2.52 -19.94 -45.27
C SER A 85 -3.59 -18.85 -45.11
N LYS A 86 -4.03 -18.47 -43.90
CA LYS A 86 -5.05 -17.40 -43.72
C LYS A 86 -4.79 -16.39 -42.58
N ARG A 87 -4.33 -15.21 -43.01
CA ARG A 87 -4.61 -13.81 -42.58
C ARG A 87 -4.15 -13.31 -41.20
N GLU A 88 -3.42 -12.20 -41.27
CA GLU A 88 -3.10 -11.15 -40.29
C GLU A 88 -4.01 -11.08 -39.05
N LYS A 89 -3.81 -11.95 -38.06
CA LYS A 89 -4.36 -11.76 -36.72
C LYS A 89 -3.33 -11.00 -35.90
N LYS A 90 -3.68 -9.80 -35.41
CA LYS A 90 -2.84 -9.06 -34.45
C LYS A 90 -2.49 -10.01 -33.30
N ILE A 91 -1.19 -10.16 -33.04
CA ILE A 91 -0.69 -11.02 -31.96
C ILE A 91 -1.27 -10.50 -30.64
N PRO A 92 -1.92 -11.35 -29.82
CA PRO A 92 -2.49 -10.90 -28.56
C PRO A 92 -1.38 -10.45 -27.61
N THR A 93 -1.51 -9.24 -27.06
CA THR A 93 -0.63 -8.75 -25.99
C THR A 93 -1.21 -9.09 -24.62
N PRO A 94 -0.39 -9.38 -23.60
CA PRO A 94 -0.87 -9.78 -22.26
C PRO A 94 -1.66 -8.69 -21.52
N GLY A 95 -1.56 -7.42 -21.94
CA GLY A 95 -2.29 -6.30 -21.36
C GLY A 95 -2.19 -5.04 -22.22
N ILE A 96 -2.80 -3.95 -21.75
CA ILE A 96 -2.70 -2.63 -22.39
C ILE A 96 -1.26 -2.13 -22.23
N ARG A 97 -0.67 -1.63 -23.33
CA ARG A 97 0.67 -1.03 -23.28
C ARG A 97 0.60 0.29 -22.50
N TYR A 98 1.41 0.42 -21.46
CA TYR A 98 1.61 1.71 -20.79
C TYR A 98 2.31 2.68 -21.75
N LEU A 99 1.70 3.84 -22.00
CA LEU A 99 2.32 4.95 -22.72
C LEU A 99 2.68 6.03 -21.69
N PRO A 100 3.96 6.44 -21.60
CA PRO A 100 4.40 7.51 -20.70
C PRO A 100 3.87 8.89 -21.12
#